data_AF-A0A423TS88-F1
#
_entry.id   AF-A0A423TS88-F1
#
_cell.length_a   1.000
_cell.length_b   1.000
_cell.length_c   1.000
_cell.angle_alpha   90.00
_cell.angle_beta   90.00
_cell.angle_gamma   90.00
#
_symmetry.space_group_name_H-M   'P 1'
#
loop_
_entity.id
_entity.type
_entity.pdbx_description
1 polymer ?
#
loop_
_entity_poly.entity_id
_entity_poly.type
_entity_poly.pdbx_seq_one_letter_code
_entity_poly.pdbx_strand_id
1 'polypeptide(L)'
;MTEEVVVGPVPKPQVTLSKKDYGKALLPGEGAAMAAYVAEGKRIPRRGEIGLTSDEIKEFEEVGYVMSGSRHRRMEAVRLRKENQIYSADEKRALAMFSKEERQKRENKILTQFRDIVHNRLNKK
;
A
#
# COMPACT_ATOMS: atom_id res chain seq x y z
N MET A 1 36.56 1.63 -19.78
CA MET A 1 35.15 1.59 -19.35
C MET A 1 35.17 1.70 -17.84
N THR A 2 35.07 2.91 -17.32
CA THR A 2 35.08 3.16 -15.88
C THR A 2 33.65 2.94 -15.39
N GLU A 3 33.42 1.81 -14.71
CA GLU A 3 32.18 1.55 -13.99
C GLU A 3 32.05 2.61 -12.90
N GLU A 4 31.04 3.47 -13.03
CA GLU A 4 30.67 4.41 -11.97
C GLU A 4 30.20 3.61 -10.76
N VAL A 5 31.11 3.35 -9.83
CA VAL A 5 30.79 2.75 -8.54
C VAL A 5 29.89 3.73 -7.81
N VAL A 6 28.58 3.45 -7.78
CA VAL A 6 27.60 4.23 -7.03
C VAL A 6 27.88 4.04 -5.55
N VAL A 7 28.70 4.91 -4.96
CA VAL A 7 29.01 4.94 -3.53
C VAL A 7 27.95 5.76 -2.80
N GLY A 8 27.14 5.10 -1.99
CA GLY A 8 26.16 5.73 -1.11
C GLY A 8 24.84 4.96 -1.03
N PRO A 9 24.00 5.25 -0.02
CA PRO A 9 22.69 4.63 0.08
C PRO A 9 21.81 5.06 -1.09
N VAL A 10 21.53 4.11 -2.00
CA VAL A 10 20.66 4.34 -3.16
C VAL A 10 19.22 4.56 -2.68
N PRO A 11 18.52 5.61 -3.12
CA PRO A 11 17.11 5.80 -2.78
C PRO A 11 16.32 4.58 -3.28
N LYS A 12 15.57 3.94 -2.37
CA LYS A 12 14.80 2.74 -2.72
C LYS A 12 13.86 3.06 -3.90
N PRO A 13 13.90 2.27 -4.99
CA PRO A 13 13.13 2.53 -6.21
C PRO A 13 11.62 2.46 -5.94
N GLN A 14 11.21 1.59 -5.02
CA GLN A 14 9.86 1.55 -4.49
C GLN A 14 9.82 2.07 -3.05
N VAL A 15 8.84 2.93 -2.78
CA VAL A 15 8.42 3.24 -1.41
C VAL A 15 7.64 2.04 -0.89
N THR A 16 8.34 0.93 -0.65
CA THR A 16 7.78 -0.16 0.15
C THR A 16 7.72 0.37 1.57
N LEU A 17 6.52 0.71 2.04
CA LEU A 17 6.32 1.02 3.45
C LEU A 17 6.91 -0.13 4.27
N SER A 18 7.58 0.22 5.36
CA SER A 18 7.95 -0.81 6.33
C SER A 18 6.68 -1.52 6.79
N LYS A 19 6.74 -2.84 7.06
CA LYS A 19 5.64 -3.67 7.58
C LYS A 19 4.96 -3.11 8.86
N LYS A 20 5.40 -1.96 9.39
CA LYS A 20 5.12 -1.45 10.73
C LYS A 20 4.07 -0.33 10.80
N ASP A 21 3.65 0.25 9.67
CA ASP A 21 2.84 1.49 9.71
C ASP A 21 1.34 1.27 9.47
N TYR A 22 0.80 0.09 9.82
CA TYR A 22 -0.65 -0.15 9.81
C TYR A 22 -1.35 0.41 11.07
N GLY A 23 -0.70 1.31 11.82
CA GLY A 23 -1.21 1.95 13.04
C GLY A 23 -1.16 1.08 14.31
N LYS A 24 -1.20 1.72 15.49
CA LYS A 24 -0.92 1.08 16.80
C LYS A 24 -2.03 0.15 17.34
N ALA A 25 -3.21 0.14 16.72
CA ALA A 25 -4.38 -0.59 17.22
C ALA A 25 -4.54 -2.03 16.71
N LEU A 26 -3.61 -2.50 15.86
CA LEU A 26 -3.54 -3.88 15.39
C LEU A 26 -2.51 -4.68 16.19
N LEU A 27 -2.74 -5.97 16.38
CA LEU A 27 -1.75 -6.84 17.02
C LEU A 27 -0.53 -6.99 16.09
N PRO A 28 0.67 -7.30 16.65
CA PRO A 28 1.86 -7.56 15.85
C PRO A 28 1.59 -8.66 14.80
N GLY A 29 1.82 -8.35 13.52
CA GLY A 29 1.60 -9.29 12.42
C GLY A 29 0.17 -9.35 11.87
N GLU A 30 -0.83 -8.87 12.62
CA GLU A 30 -2.25 -8.87 12.19
C GLU A 30 -2.44 -7.98 10.95
N GLY A 31 -1.92 -6.74 11.00
CA GLY A 31 -2.04 -5.81 9.87
C GLY A 31 -1.35 -6.28 8.60
N ALA A 32 -0.21 -6.98 8.73
CA ALA A 32 0.50 -7.53 7.59
C ALA A 32 -0.27 -8.69 6.94
N ALA A 33 -0.91 -9.55 7.74
CA ALA A 33 -1.73 -10.64 7.23
C ALA A 33 -3.00 -10.09 6.54
N MET A 34 -3.69 -9.14 7.16
CA MET A 34 -4.90 -8.54 6.58
C MET A 34 -4.58 -7.78 5.28
N ALA A 35 -3.46 -7.05 5.22
CA ALA A 35 -3.03 -6.35 4.00
C ALA A 35 -2.74 -7.30 2.83
N ALA A 36 -2.27 -8.53 3.10
CA ALA A 36 -2.06 -9.53 2.05
C ALA A 36 -3.39 -9.94 1.39
N TYR A 37 -4.43 -10.19 2.20
CA TYR A 37 -5.77 -10.49 1.68
C TYR A 37 -6.36 -9.31 0.88
N VAL A 38 -6.18 -8.08 1.35
CA VAL A 38 -6.63 -6.87 0.63
C VAL A 38 -5.88 -6.71 -0.70
N ALA A 39 -4.58 -6.93 -0.73
CA ALA A 39 -3.79 -6.89 -1.96
C ALA A 39 -4.22 -7.97 -2.97
N GLU A 40 -4.69 -9.12 -2.49
CA GLU A 40 -5.29 -10.18 -3.31
C GLU A 40 -6.76 -9.89 -3.68
N GLY A 41 -7.35 -8.79 -3.23
CA GLY A 41 -8.76 -8.45 -3.45
C GLY A 41 -9.75 -9.37 -2.72
N LYS A 42 -9.26 -10.16 -1.75
CA LYS A 42 -10.04 -11.15 -1.02
C LYS A 42 -10.61 -10.56 0.26
N ARG A 43 -11.76 -11.09 0.66
CA ARG A 43 -12.35 -10.80 1.96
C ARG A 43 -11.44 -11.28 3.08
N ILE A 44 -11.19 -10.42 4.07
CA ILE A 44 -10.37 -10.72 5.24
C ILE A 44 -11.12 -11.73 6.14
N PRO A 45 -10.54 -12.91 6.44
CA PRO A 45 -11.19 -13.90 7.32
C PRO A 45 -11.33 -13.42 8.77
N ARG A 46 -12.46 -13.74 9.41
CA ARG A 46 -12.70 -13.49 10.84
C ARG A 46 -12.20 -14.68 11.67
N ARG A 47 -12.01 -14.50 12.99
CA ARG A 47 -11.49 -15.56 13.88
C ARG A 47 -12.26 -16.89 13.80
N GLY A 48 -13.59 -16.84 13.67
CA GLY A 48 -14.43 -18.03 13.54
C GLY A 48 -14.48 -18.64 12.13
N GLU A 49 -13.79 -18.02 11.17
CA GLU A 49 -13.74 -18.41 9.76
C GLU A 49 -12.34 -18.93 9.38
N ILE A 50 -11.41 -19.03 10.36
CA ILE A 50 -10.06 -19.55 10.15
C ILE A 50 -10.19 -21.02 9.75
N GLY A 51 -9.88 -21.33 8.49
CA GLY A 51 -10.01 -22.67 7.91
C GLY A 51 -11.01 -22.76 6.76
N LEU A 52 -11.83 -21.72 6.56
CA LEU A 52 -12.63 -21.55 5.33
C LEU A 52 -11.88 -20.67 4.35
N THR A 53 -12.08 -20.92 3.06
CA THR A 53 -11.60 -20.05 1.99
C THR A 53 -12.43 -18.77 1.93
N SER A 54 -11.83 -17.68 1.42
CA SER A 54 -12.53 -16.39 1.26
C SER A 54 -13.78 -16.51 0.39
N ASP A 55 -13.77 -17.41 -0.59
CA ASP A 55 -14.88 -17.61 -1.52
C ASP A 55 -16.04 -18.35 -0.85
N GLU A 56 -15.76 -19.43 -0.09
CA GLU A 56 -16.77 -20.15 0.70
C GLU A 56 -17.48 -19.22 1.70
N ILE A 57 -16.72 -18.33 2.37
CA ILE A 57 -17.29 -17.37 3.31
C ILE A 57 -18.27 -16.43 2.60
N LYS A 58 -17.92 -15.97 1.39
CA LYS A 58 -18.76 -15.08 0.61
C LYS A 58 -20.05 -15.78 0.17
N GLU A 59 -19.94 -17.03 -0.29
CA GLU A 59 -21.10 -17.86 -0.66
C GLU A 59 -22.04 -18.09 0.54
N PHE A 60 -21.49 -18.39 1.73
CA PHE A 60 -22.31 -18.54 2.93
C PHE A 60 -23.00 -17.23 3.33
N GLU A 61 -22.32 -16.09 3.24
CA GLU A 61 -22.93 -14.78 3.49
C GLU A 61 -24.05 -14.46 2.46
N GLU A 62 -23.88 -14.84 1.20
CA GLU A 62 -24.88 -14.64 0.13
C GLU A 62 -26.14 -15.49 0.32
N VAL A 63 -25.99 -16.74 0.76
CA VAL A 63 -27.12 -17.63 1.09
C VAL A 63 -27.85 -17.17 2.37
N GLY A 64 -27.25 -16.25 3.14
CA GLY A 64 -27.85 -15.66 4.34
C GLY A 64 -27.40 -16.31 5.65
N TYR A 65 -26.32 -17.10 5.63
CA TYR A 65 -25.71 -17.56 6.86
C TYR A 65 -25.09 -16.39 7.62
N VAL A 66 -25.30 -16.41 8.94
CA VAL A 66 -24.74 -15.41 9.84
C VAL A 66 -23.38 -15.90 10.33
N MET A 67 -22.31 -15.28 9.85
CA MET A 67 -20.96 -15.63 10.28
C MET A 67 -20.70 -15.24 11.75
N SER A 68 -19.78 -15.96 12.39
CA SER A 68 -19.44 -15.75 13.81
C SER A 68 -18.98 -14.31 14.08
N GLY A 69 -19.61 -13.66 15.08
CA GLY A 69 -19.28 -12.31 15.51
C GLY A 69 -20.01 -11.17 14.78
N SER A 70 -20.75 -11.43 13.69
CA SER A 70 -21.48 -10.41 12.94
C SER A 70 -22.67 -9.83 13.72
N ARG A 71 -23.36 -10.62 14.54
CA ARG A 71 -24.51 -10.13 15.35
C ARG A 71 -24.12 -9.25 16.53
N HIS A 72 -22.85 -9.22 16.93
CA HIS A 72 -22.42 -8.48 18.12
C HIS A 72 -21.90 -7.09 17.71
N ARG A 73 -22.76 -6.07 17.84
CA ARG A 73 -22.46 -4.67 17.44
C ARG A 73 -21.09 -4.14 17.90
N ARG A 74 -20.71 -4.40 19.17
CA ARG A 74 -19.42 -3.92 19.70
C ARG A 74 -18.23 -4.62 19.02
N MET A 75 -18.30 -5.93 18.81
CA MET A 75 -17.24 -6.66 18.11
C MET A 75 -17.17 -6.28 16.62
N GLU A 76 -18.33 -6.13 15.98
CA GLU A 76 -18.42 -5.72 14.59
C GLU A 76 -17.83 -4.32 14.37
N ALA A 77 -18.12 -3.36 15.25
CA ALA A 77 -17.53 -2.03 15.19
C ALA A 77 -15.99 -2.07 15.34
N VAL A 78 -15.47 -2.93 16.24
CA VAL A 78 -14.02 -3.11 16.40
C VAL A 78 -13.40 -3.71 15.14
N ARG A 79 -14.07 -4.69 14.53
CA ARG A 79 -13.66 -5.30 13.24
C ARG A 79 -13.59 -4.24 12.14
N LEU A 80 -14.68 -3.52 11.92
CA LEU A 80 -14.76 -2.46 10.91
C LEU A 80 -13.68 -1.40 11.12
N ARG A 81 -13.41 -1.00 12.37
CA ARG A 81 -12.32 -0.08 12.70
C ARG A 81 -10.95 -0.63 12.27
N LYS A 82 -10.67 -1.91 12.56
CA LYS A 82 -9.40 -2.56 12.18
C LYS A 82 -9.25 -2.65 10.66
N GLU A 83 -10.30 -3.01 9.94
CA GLU A 83 -10.31 -3.04 8.48
C GLU A 83 -10.09 -1.65 7.88
N ASN A 84 -10.82 -0.64 8.35
CA ASN A 84 -10.67 0.74 7.91
C ASN A 84 -9.27 1.31 8.15
N GLN A 85 -8.59 0.85 9.20
CA GLN A 85 -7.22 1.24 9.49
C GLN A 85 -6.24 0.75 8.41
N ILE A 86 -6.51 -0.40 7.80
CA ILE A 86 -5.72 -0.95 6.71
C ILE A 86 -6.06 -0.24 5.40
N TYR A 87 -7.35 -0.10 5.09
CA TYR A 87 -7.78 0.63 3.90
C TYR A 87 -7.23 2.06 3.88
N SER A 88 -7.33 2.79 5.00
CA SER A 88 -6.77 4.15 5.09
C SER A 88 -5.24 4.18 4.95
N ALA A 89 -4.54 3.16 5.45
CA ALA A 89 -3.08 3.08 5.30
C ALA A 89 -2.68 2.79 3.84
N ASP A 90 -3.39 1.88 3.16
CA ASP A 90 -3.13 1.55 1.76
C ASP A 90 -3.56 2.65 0.80
N GLU A 91 -4.67 3.35 1.05
CA GLU A 91 -5.09 4.54 0.29
C GLU A 91 -4.07 5.67 0.42
N LYS A 92 -3.61 5.97 1.64
CA LYS A 92 -2.54 6.97 1.86
C LYS A 92 -1.25 6.57 1.16
N ARG A 93 -0.91 5.27 1.15
CA ARG A 93 0.25 4.75 0.41
C ARG A 93 0.07 4.97 -1.10
N ALA A 94 -1.09 4.61 -1.65
CA ALA A 94 -1.38 4.77 -3.07
C ALA A 94 -1.27 6.25 -3.49
N LEU A 95 -1.88 7.16 -2.71
CA LEU A 95 -1.80 8.60 -2.94
C LEU A 95 -0.37 9.14 -2.86
N ALA A 96 0.41 8.74 -1.85
CA ALA A 96 1.79 9.19 -1.70
C ALA A 96 2.70 8.70 -2.84
N MET A 97 2.50 7.46 -3.31
CA MET A 97 3.23 6.94 -4.48
C MET A 97 2.88 7.73 -5.74
N PHE A 98 1.60 8.02 -5.96
CA PHE A 98 1.14 8.83 -7.09
C PHE A 98 1.74 10.24 -7.07
N SER A 99 1.68 10.94 -5.93
CA SER A 99 2.27 12.28 -5.79
C SER A 99 3.80 12.28 -5.98
N LYS A 100 4.50 11.24 -5.52
CA LYS A 100 5.94 11.08 -5.75
C LYS A 100 6.26 10.91 -7.23
N GLU A 101 5.49 10.08 -7.94
CA GLU A 101 5.68 9.84 -9.37
C GLU A 101 5.43 11.11 -10.19
N GLU A 102 4.36 11.86 -9.90
CA GLU A 102 4.09 13.15 -10.53
C GLU A 102 5.22 14.16 -10.29
N ARG A 103 5.72 14.23 -9.05
CA ARG A 103 6.84 15.09 -8.69
C ARG A 103 8.10 14.71 -9.47
N GLN A 104 8.42 13.42 -9.57
CA GLN A 104 9.57 12.93 -10.31
C GLN A 104 9.46 13.24 -11.81
N LYS A 105 8.27 13.07 -12.41
CA LYS A 105 8.03 13.47 -13.82
C LYS A 105 8.24 14.96 -14.03
N ARG A 106 7.78 15.80 -13.08
CA ARG A 106 7.99 17.25 -13.13
C ARG A 106 9.46 17.62 -13.00
N GLU A 107 10.18 17.03 -12.04
CA GLU A 107 11.60 17.28 -11.83
C GLU A 107 12.43 16.84 -13.05
N ASN A 108 12.14 15.68 -13.64
CA ASN A 108 12.80 15.22 -14.86
C ASN A 108 12.59 16.18 -16.04
N LYS A 109 11.38 16.72 -16.22
CA LYS A 109 11.11 17.72 -17.26
C LYS A 109 11.93 18.99 -17.06
N ILE A 110 12.04 19.47 -15.83
CA ILE A 110 12.85 20.65 -15.49
C ILE A 110 14.34 20.37 -15.76
N LEU A 111 14.84 19.19 -15.38
CA LEU A 111 16.22 18.79 -15.62
C LEU A 111 16.55 18.72 -17.11
N THR A 112 15.65 18.19 -17.94
CA THR A 112 15.82 18.18 -19.41
C THR A 112 15.88 19.60 -19.96
N GLN A 113 14.92 20.47 -19.59
CA GLN A 113 14.92 21.88 -20.01
C GLN A 113 16.20 22.61 -19.61
N PHE A 114 16.72 22.34 -18.41
CA PHE A 114 17.98 22.94 -17.96
C PHE A 114 19.18 22.46 -18.77
N ARG A 115 19.27 21.17 -19.07
CA ARG A 115 20.32 20.61 -19.94
C ARG A 115 20.30 21.24 -21.33
N ASP A 116 19.11 21.44 -21.91
CA ASP A 116 18.97 22.07 -23.23
C ASP A 116 19.48 23.52 -23.23
N ILE A 117 19.18 24.29 -22.19
CA ILE A 117 19.67 25.67 -22.04
C ILE A 117 21.21 25.70 -21.95
N VAL A 118 21.80 24.79 -21.17
CA VAL A 118 23.27 24.70 -21.01
C VAL A 118 23.93 24.29 -22.32
N HIS A 119 23.40 23.28 -23.03
CA HIS A 119 23.90 22.87 -24.35
C HIS A 119 23.79 24.00 -25.37
N ASN A 120 22.66 24.71 -25.42
CA ASN A 120 22.49 25.85 -26.32
C ASN A 120 23.48 26.98 -26.02
N ARG A 121 23.83 27.21 -24.74
CA ARG A 121 24.86 28.21 -24.38
C ARG A 121 26.26 27.76 -24.76
N LEU A 122 26.57 26.46 -24.65
CA LEU A 122 27.88 25.89 -24.99
C LEU A 122 28.11 25.78 -26.51
N ASN A 123 27.06 25.47 -27.29
CA ASN A 123 27.13 25.32 -28.75
C ASN A 123 27.10 26.65 -29.50
N LYS A 124 26.87 27.79 -28.82
CA LYS A 124 26.84 29.13 -29.42
C LYS A 124 28.23 29.79 -29.43
N LYS A 125 29.27 29.00 -29.65
CA LYS A 125 30.64 29.48 -29.92
C LYS A 125 30.88 29.55 -31.42
#